data_AF-A0A386UL50-F1
#
_entry.id   AF-A0A386UL50-F1
#
_cell.length_a   1.000
_cell.length_b   1.000
_cell.length_c   1.000
_cell.angle_alpha   90.00
_cell.angle_beta   90.00
_cell.angle_gamma   90.00
#
_symmetry.space_group_name_H-M   'P 1'
#
loop_
_entity.id
_entity.type
_entity.pdbx_description
1 polymer ?
#
loop_
_entity_poly.entity_id
_entity_poly.type
_entity_poly.pdbx_seq_one_letter_code
_entity_poly.pdbx_strand_id
1 'polypeptide(L)'
;MARRSIPGILAALALAGCGDAVGDYPALMPTDQLLAEPALPAHAAEVRDDPAPAGDALASRADALSRRGGGAPGATDDLARRADALRARAEALSRRSLDDCPDGAETCDAATGTDPTESP
;
A
#
# COMPACT_ATOMS: atom_id res chain seq x y z
N MET A 1 -78.06 -9.35 17.53
CA MET A 1 -77.24 -9.42 16.30
C MET A 1 -75.91 -8.74 16.56
N ALA A 2 -74.89 -9.50 16.97
CA ALA A 2 -73.54 -9.03 17.24
C ALA A 2 -72.70 -9.15 15.97
N ARG A 3 -72.72 -8.12 15.11
CA ARG A 3 -71.90 -8.05 13.89
C ARG A 3 -71.65 -6.60 13.52
N ARG A 4 -70.69 -5.92 14.14
CA ARG A 4 -70.23 -4.63 13.56
C ARG A 4 -68.87 -4.05 13.97
N SER A 5 -68.00 -4.80 14.65
CA SER A 5 -66.69 -4.24 15.07
C SER A 5 -65.47 -4.95 14.47
N ILE A 6 -65.64 -6.09 13.79
CA ILE A 6 -64.52 -6.87 13.22
C ILE A 6 -63.70 -6.09 12.17
N PRO A 7 -64.29 -5.37 11.19
CA PRO A 7 -63.47 -4.70 10.16
C PRO A 7 -62.72 -3.48 10.70
N GLY A 8 -63.26 -2.81 11.72
CA GLY A 8 -62.59 -1.67 12.37
C GLY A 8 -61.37 -2.11 13.18
N ILE A 9 -61.44 -3.26 13.85
CA ILE A 9 -60.32 -3.83 14.61
C ILE A 9 -59.20 -4.27 13.66
N LEU A 10 -59.53 -4.90 12.53
CA LEU A 10 -58.53 -5.30 11.52
C LEU A 10 -57.84 -4.09 10.86
N ALA A 11 -58.59 -3.02 10.55
CA ALA A 11 -58.01 -1.80 9.99
C ALA A 11 -57.10 -1.07 11.00
N ALA A 12 -57.46 -1.07 12.29
CA ALA A 12 -56.62 -0.50 13.34
C ALA A 12 -55.33 -1.31 13.57
N LEU A 13 -55.40 -2.65 13.50
CA LEU A 13 -54.23 -3.53 13.56
C LEU A 13 -53.29 -3.34 12.35
N ALA A 14 -53.84 -3.14 11.15
CA ALA A 14 -53.04 -2.88 9.95
C ALA A 14 -52.32 -1.52 9.98
N LEU A 15 -52.95 -0.48 10.56
CA LEU A 15 -52.28 0.81 10.78
C LEU A 15 -51.20 0.74 11.87
N ALA A 16 -51.42 -0.04 12.92
CA ALA A 16 -50.40 -0.26 13.96
C ALA A 16 -49.18 -1.04 13.42
N GLY A 17 -49.37 -1.92 12.43
CA GLY A 17 -48.27 -2.64 11.76
C GLY A 17 -47.48 -1.83 10.74
N CYS A 18 -47.97 -0.67 10.31
CA CYS A 18 -47.20 0.27 9.45
C CYS A 18 -46.31 1.22 10.25
N GLY A 19 -46.43 1.23 11.59
CA GLY A 19 -45.62 2.05 12.49
C GLY A 19 -44.58 1.27 13.29
N ASP A 20 -44.59 -0.06 13.22
CA ASP A 20 -43.65 -0.90 13.97
C ASP A 20 -42.54 -1.40 13.05
N ALA A 21 -41.32 -1.21 13.52
CA ALA A 21 -40.05 -1.48 12.88
C ALA A 21 -39.97 -2.89 12.25
N VAL A 22 -40.27 -3.00 10.95
CA VAL A 22 -39.95 -4.22 10.18
C VAL A 22 -38.48 -4.16 9.77
N GLY A 23 -37.62 -4.53 10.71
CA GLY A 23 -36.21 -4.78 10.49
C GLY A 23 -35.39 -4.48 11.72
N ASP A 24 -34.37 -5.31 11.97
CA ASP A 24 -33.24 -5.04 12.88
C ASP A 24 -32.40 -3.82 12.45
N TYR A 25 -33.04 -2.80 11.85
CA TYR A 25 -32.38 -1.58 11.48
C TYR A 25 -32.22 -0.72 12.72
N PRO A 26 -30.98 -0.33 13.06
CA PRO A 26 -30.74 0.55 14.19
C PRO A 26 -31.50 1.86 13.97
N ALA A 27 -31.92 2.47 15.08
CA ALA A 27 -32.56 3.78 15.05
C ALA A 27 -31.76 4.75 14.17
N LEU A 28 -32.44 5.38 13.21
CA LEU A 28 -31.81 6.34 12.30
C LEU A 28 -31.19 7.47 13.13
N MET A 29 -29.93 7.78 12.83
CA MET A 29 -29.26 8.90 13.47
C MET A 29 -30.02 10.20 13.15
N PRO A 30 -30.20 11.12 14.11
CA PRO A 30 -30.87 12.39 13.86
C PRO A 30 -30.22 13.14 12.69
N THR A 31 -31.03 13.74 11.82
CA THR A 31 -30.53 14.50 10.67
C THR A 31 -29.60 15.63 11.09
N ASP A 32 -29.88 16.27 12.23
CA ASP A 32 -29.01 17.32 12.79
C ASP A 32 -27.62 16.80 13.16
N GLN A 33 -27.51 15.52 13.54
CA GLN A 33 -26.24 14.88 13.88
C GLN A 33 -25.49 14.40 12.63
N LEU A 34 -26.22 14.02 11.58
CA LEU A 34 -25.63 13.68 10.27
C LEU A 34 -25.10 14.90 9.51
N LEU A 35 -25.75 16.05 9.68
CA LEU A 35 -25.37 17.31 9.04
C LEU A 35 -24.51 18.20 9.95
N ALA A 36 -24.16 17.73 11.15
CA ALA A 36 -23.28 18.46 12.04
C ALA A 36 -21.89 18.58 11.40
N GLU A 37 -21.31 19.78 11.46
CA GLU A 37 -19.93 20.01 11.03
C GLU A 37 -19.01 19.10 11.85
N PRO A 38 -18.17 18.26 11.20
CA PRO A 38 -17.28 17.35 11.90
C PRO A 38 -16.27 18.15 12.75
N ALA A 39 -16.04 17.69 13.97
CA ALA A 39 -15.03 18.28 14.84
C ALA A 39 -13.65 18.10 14.21
N LEU A 40 -13.06 19.20 13.73
CA LEU A 40 -11.72 19.18 13.18
C LEU A 40 -10.68 19.02 14.31
N PRO A 41 -9.64 18.20 14.10
CA PRO A 41 -8.55 18.09 15.05
C PRO A 41 -7.79 19.41 15.16
N ALA A 42 -7.14 19.66 16.30
CA ALA A 42 -6.46 20.93 16.58
C ALA A 42 -5.44 21.34 15.51
N HIS A 43 -4.73 20.38 14.92
CA HIS A 43 -3.73 20.63 13.87
C HIS A 43 -4.34 20.99 12.50
N ALA A 44 -5.64 20.77 12.29
CA ALA A 44 -6.34 21.11 11.05
C ALA A 44 -7.04 22.48 11.14
N ALA A 45 -7.16 23.06 12.33
CA ALA A 45 -7.82 24.35 12.52
C ALA A 45 -7.15 25.47 11.71
N GLU A 46 -5.81 25.51 11.73
CA GLU A 46 -5.01 26.51 11.00
C GLU A 46 -5.22 26.42 9.48
N VAL A 47 -5.33 25.20 8.93
CA VAL A 47 -5.52 24.96 7.49
C VAL A 47 -6.95 25.28 7.04
N ARG A 48 -7.94 25.12 7.93
CA ARG A 48 -9.33 25.53 7.64
C ARG A 48 -9.42 27.05 7.47
N ASP A 49 -8.76 27.79 8.35
CA ASP A 49 -8.86 29.24 8.40
C ASP A 49 -8.02 29.89 7.29
N ASP A 50 -6.84 29.32 6.96
CA ASP A 50 -6.05 29.68 5.77
C ASP A 50 -5.33 28.46 5.16
N PRO A 51 -5.79 27.95 4.00
CA PRO A 51 -5.17 26.79 3.36
C PRO A 51 -3.92 27.13 2.53
N ALA A 52 -3.67 28.41 2.20
CA ALA A 52 -2.62 28.78 1.25
C ALA A 52 -1.20 28.34 1.68
N PRO A 53 -0.77 28.53 2.94
CA PRO A 53 0.57 28.13 3.38
C PRO A 53 0.81 26.62 3.31
N ALA A 54 -0.22 25.82 3.61
CA ALA A 54 -0.14 24.36 3.50
C ALA A 54 -0.04 23.93 2.02
N GLY A 55 -0.81 24.58 1.14
CA GLY A 55 -0.74 24.38 -0.31
C GLY A 55 0.66 24.67 -0.87
N ASP A 56 1.24 25.82 -0.50
CA ASP A 56 2.58 26.22 -0.96
C ASP A 56 3.67 25.26 -0.47
N ALA A 57 3.59 24.83 0.79
CA ALA A 57 4.53 23.86 1.35
C ALA A 57 4.44 22.50 0.62
N LEU A 58 3.24 22.05 0.28
CA LEU A 58 3.03 20.81 -0.49
C LEU A 58 3.54 20.95 -1.93
N ALA A 59 3.26 22.07 -2.59
CA ALA A 59 3.74 22.35 -3.94
C ALA A 59 5.29 22.37 -4.00
N SER A 60 5.94 23.01 -3.01
CA SER A 60 7.40 23.02 -2.90
C SER A 60 7.99 21.63 -2.71
N ARG A 61 7.36 20.78 -1.87
CA ARG A 61 7.78 19.38 -1.71
C ARG A 61 7.60 18.56 -2.98
N ALA A 62 6.49 18.75 -3.69
CA ALA A 62 6.21 18.05 -4.94
C ALA A 62 7.22 18.42 -6.03
N ASP A 63 7.56 19.70 -6.13
CA ASP A 63 8.59 20.18 -7.04
C ASP A 63 9.98 19.62 -6.67
N ALA A 64 10.35 19.66 -5.39
CA ALA A 64 11.60 19.07 -4.91
C ALA A 64 11.68 17.56 -5.18
N LEU A 65 10.57 16.84 -5.01
CA LEU A 65 10.50 15.41 -5.31
C LEU A 65 10.59 15.16 -6.81
N SER A 66 9.93 15.98 -7.64
CA SER A 66 9.99 15.86 -9.10
C SER A 66 11.41 16.08 -9.64
N ARG A 67 12.13 17.06 -9.08
CA ARG A 67 13.55 17.30 -9.39
C ARG A 67 14.45 16.13 -8.99
N ARG A 68 14.10 15.39 -7.92
CA ARG A 68 14.84 14.18 -7.51
C ARG A 68 14.43 12.92 -8.29
N GLY A 69 13.14 12.83 -8.65
CA GLY A 69 12.52 11.69 -9.31
C GLY A 69 12.71 11.66 -10.82
N GLY A 70 13.02 12.81 -11.43
CA GLY A 70 13.72 12.86 -12.72
C GLY A 70 15.13 12.33 -12.50
N GLY A 71 15.28 11.01 -12.55
CA GLY A 71 16.54 10.32 -12.28
C GLY A 71 17.70 11.02 -12.97
N ALA A 72 18.80 11.23 -12.23
CA ALA A 72 19.98 11.87 -12.78
C ALA A 72 20.34 11.22 -14.12
N PRO A 73 20.44 11.98 -15.23
CA PRO A 73 20.83 11.41 -16.51
C PRO A 73 22.19 10.71 -16.33
N GLY A 74 22.19 9.38 -16.43
CA GLY A 74 23.35 8.52 -16.16
C GLY A 74 23.17 7.49 -15.04
N ALA A 75 22.24 7.69 -14.09
CA ALA A 75 21.97 6.69 -13.04
C ALA A 75 21.32 5.41 -13.62
N THR A 76 20.47 5.56 -14.63
CA THR A 76 19.85 4.44 -15.34
C THR A 76 20.87 3.66 -16.18
N ASP A 77 21.77 4.36 -16.86
CA ASP A 77 22.77 3.73 -17.73
C ASP A 77 23.86 3.02 -16.92
N ASP A 78 24.26 3.59 -15.78
CA ASP A 78 25.14 2.94 -14.82
C ASP A 78 24.49 1.70 -14.20
N LEU A 79 23.22 1.77 -13.80
CA LEU A 79 22.46 0.61 -13.33
C LEU A 79 22.33 -0.47 -14.40
N ALA A 80 22.05 -0.10 -15.65
CA ALA A 80 21.98 -1.04 -16.77
C ALA A 80 23.32 -1.75 -16.98
N ARG A 81 24.42 -0.98 -17.02
CA ARG A 81 25.78 -1.54 -17.18
C ARG A 81 26.14 -2.49 -16.04
N ARG A 82 25.78 -2.15 -14.80
CA ARG A 82 26.00 -3.02 -13.63
C ARG A 82 25.16 -4.30 -13.72
N ALA A 83 23.91 -4.19 -14.16
CA ALA A 83 23.04 -5.34 -14.37
C ALA A 83 23.60 -6.28 -15.46
N ASP A 84 24.12 -5.73 -16.56
CA ASP A 84 24.77 -6.51 -17.62
C ASP A 84 26.03 -7.22 -17.12
N ALA A 85 26.88 -6.51 -16.37
CA ALA A 85 28.07 -7.10 -15.75
C ALA A 85 27.72 -8.23 -14.77
N LEU A 86 26.63 -8.08 -14.00
CA LEU A 86 26.15 -9.10 -13.09
C LEU A 86 25.64 -10.34 -13.83
N ARG A 87 24.88 -10.16 -14.92
CA ARG A 87 24.42 -11.27 -15.76
C ARG A 87 25.59 -12.02 -16.39
N ALA A 88 26.57 -11.31 -16.92
CA ALA A 88 27.76 -11.94 -17.51
C ALA A 88 28.54 -12.78 -16.48
N ARG A 89 28.68 -12.27 -15.24
CA ARG A 89 29.31 -13.04 -14.14
C ARG A 89 28.50 -14.27 -13.77
N ALA A 90 27.18 -14.15 -13.69
CA ALA A 90 26.31 -15.29 -13.39
C ALA A 90 26.40 -16.37 -14.48
N GLU A 91 26.47 -15.98 -15.76
CA GLU A 91 26.63 -16.90 -16.88
C GLU A 91 28.03 -17.55 -16.94
N ALA A 92 29.07 -16.83 -16.51
CA ALA A 92 30.39 -17.42 -16.34
C ALA A 92 30.40 -18.44 -15.19
N LEU A 93 29.74 -18.11 -14.08
CA LEU A 93 29.61 -19.00 -12.93
C LEU A 93 28.77 -20.24 -13.26
N SER A 94 27.68 -20.13 -14.01
CA SER A 94 26.83 -21.27 -14.37
C SER A 94 27.49 -22.25 -15.32
N ARG A 95 28.43 -21.78 -16.16
CA ARG A 95 29.26 -22.63 -17.02
C ARG A 95 30.37 -23.35 -16.26
N ARG A 96 30.67 -22.90 -15.05
CA ARG A 96 31.63 -23.55 -14.19
C ARG A 96 30.93 -24.68 -13.44
N SER A 97 31.34 -25.91 -13.72
CA SER A 97 30.95 -27.09 -12.96
C SER A 97 31.28 -26.88 -11.47
N LEU A 98 30.28 -27.04 -10.61
CA LEU A 98 30.47 -27.11 -9.15
C LEU A 98 30.88 -28.52 -8.72
N ASP A 99 30.78 -29.51 -9.61
CA ASP A 99 31.15 -30.90 -9.37
C ASP A 99 32.68 -31.07 -9.21
N ASP A 100 33.46 -30.12 -9.73
CA ASP A 100 34.92 -30.06 -9.53
C ASP A 100 35.33 -29.29 -8.27
N CYS A 101 34.37 -28.86 -7.45
CA CYS A 101 34.65 -28.13 -6.22
C CYS A 101 34.85 -29.10 -5.04
N PRO A 102 35.96 -28.99 -4.29
CA PRO A 102 36.21 -29.88 -3.17
C PRO A 102 35.16 -29.73 -2.06
N ASP A 103 34.67 -30.86 -1.56
CA ASP A 103 33.72 -30.90 -0.46
C ASP A 103 34.27 -30.15 0.78
N GLY A 104 33.48 -29.19 1.26
CA GLY A 104 33.82 -28.38 2.44
C GLY A 104 34.65 -27.12 2.17
N ALA A 105 34.91 -26.76 0.91
CA ALA A 105 35.56 -25.49 0.59
C ALA A 105 34.60 -24.29 0.70
N GLU A 106 35.06 -23.20 1.34
CA GLU A 106 34.29 -21.96 1.51
C GLU A 106 34.17 -21.14 0.21
N THR A 107 35.14 -21.28 -0.71
CA THR A 107 35.07 -20.75 -2.07
C THR A 107 35.50 -21.79 -3.09
N CYS A 108 34.70 -21.94 -4.15
CA CYS A 108 35.11 -22.66 -5.32
C CYS A 108 35.95 -21.70 -6.18
N ASP A 109 37.28 -21.74 -6.09
CA ASP A 109 38.20 -20.98 -6.95
C ASP A 109 38.94 -21.91 -7.91
N ALA A 110 38.87 -21.62 -9.21
CA ALA A 110 39.54 -22.39 -10.24
C ALA A 110 40.91 -21.76 -10.46
N ALA A 111 41.95 -22.58 -10.27
CA ALA A 111 43.36 -22.27 -10.47
C ALA A 111 44.05 -21.43 -9.38
N THR A 112 44.50 -22.11 -8.33
CA THR A 112 45.87 -21.90 -7.82
C THR A 112 46.66 -23.21 -7.93
N GLY A 113 46.86 -23.67 -9.16
CA GLY A 113 47.93 -24.61 -9.49
C GLY A 113 49.24 -23.86 -9.66
N THR A 114 49.82 -23.39 -8.56
CA THR A 114 51.25 -23.04 -8.49
C THR A 114 51.89 -23.98 -7.49
N ASP A 115 52.53 -25.02 -8.01
CA ASP A 115 53.61 -25.69 -7.30
C ASP A 115 54.93 -25.39 -8.05
N PRO A 116 55.75 -24.45 -7.55
CA PRO A 116 57.10 -24.28 -7.98
C PRO A 116 58.05 -24.88 -6.93
N THR A 117 57.96 -26.18 -6.64
CA THR A 117 58.93 -26.85 -5.75
C THR A 117 59.09 -28.35 -6.04
N GLU A 118 59.85 -28.72 -7.07
CA GLU A 118 60.78 -29.86 -6.95
C GLU A 118 61.84 -29.86 -8.07
N SER A 119 63.09 -29.59 -7.68
CA SER A 119 64.33 -29.92 -8.41
C SER A 119 64.74 -31.37 -8.10
N PRO A 120 65.59 -32.01 -8.94
CA PRO A 120 67.04 -31.84 -8.78
C PRO A 120 67.78 -31.31 -10.03
#